data_AF-A0A1C5GJI5-F1
#
_entry.id   AF-A0A1C5GJI5-F1
#
_cell.length_a   1.000
_cell.length_b   1.000
_cell.length_c   1.000
_cell.angle_alpha   90.00
_cell.angle_beta   90.00
_cell.angle_gamma   90.00
#
_symmetry.space_group_name_H-M   'P 1'
#
loop_
_entity.id
_entity.type
_entity.pdbx_description
1 polymer ?
#
loop_
_entity_poly.entity_id
_entity_poly.type
_entity_poly.pdbx_seq_one_letter_code
_entity_poly.pdbx_strand_id
1 'polypeptide(L)'
;MAGVAVALTLTGCGDHRGDVLAEDTATADAKHLNEALGDRSRPRDAASIAATEIPVEARPLAEPEEGSTVRREVLAWSGRVFGDELATIDVRFVVSVPQRSARAFGDTGHTAGSATRCYRYELRLYRSTSYREIDCPSGAAPPPPSAAPVPKVPDDGRARLTAVLRTATPETLAGAVRAAFPQEWITVDTTTHEGALVAAVGVPAERDCLLLVRTPAGRIETPGYDREWLEPGETGCRTGLYVAPPR
;
A
#
# COMPACT_ATOMS: atom_id res chain seq x y z
N MET A 1 -59.44 53.86 1.91
CA MET A 1 -58.20 53.60 2.68
C MET A 1 -57.47 52.48 1.97
N ALA A 2 -56.22 52.69 1.53
CA ALA A 2 -55.43 51.66 0.86
C ALA A 2 -54.45 51.07 1.88
N GLY A 3 -54.53 49.76 2.12
CA GLY A 3 -53.61 49.05 3.01
C GLY A 3 -52.34 48.66 2.26
N VAL A 4 -51.20 49.25 2.63
CA VAL A 4 -49.88 48.83 2.12
C VAL A 4 -49.45 47.57 2.87
N ALA A 5 -49.52 46.42 2.20
CA ALA A 5 -48.98 45.17 2.73
C ALA A 5 -47.45 45.17 2.56
N VAL A 6 -46.72 45.39 3.66
CA VAL A 6 -45.25 45.29 3.68
C VAL A 6 -44.87 43.81 3.73
N ALA A 7 -44.45 43.26 2.58
CA ALA A 7 -43.88 41.93 2.50
C ALA A 7 -42.47 41.93 3.09
N LEU A 8 -42.34 41.49 4.34
CA LEU A 8 -41.05 41.21 4.98
C LEU A 8 -40.41 39.98 4.30
N THR A 9 -39.49 40.22 3.37
CA THR A 9 -38.61 39.19 2.83
C THR A 9 -37.64 38.73 3.92
N LEU A 10 -38.04 37.70 4.67
CA LEU A 10 -37.16 36.95 5.55
C LEU A 10 -36.08 36.27 4.70
N THR A 11 -34.91 36.89 4.60
CA THR A 11 -33.69 36.24 4.13
C THR A 11 -33.28 35.20 5.17
N GLY A 12 -33.86 34.01 5.07
CA GLY A 12 -33.58 32.91 5.98
C GLY A 12 -32.10 32.51 5.91
N CYS A 13 -31.44 32.44 7.07
CA CYS A 13 -30.12 31.84 7.21
C CYS A 13 -30.24 30.32 7.02
N GLY A 14 -30.29 29.88 5.76
CA GLY A 14 -30.55 28.49 5.37
C GLY A 14 -29.30 27.73 4.93
N ASP A 15 -28.90 26.77 5.77
CA ASP A 15 -28.31 25.48 5.37
C ASP A 15 -27.01 25.48 4.51
N HIS A 16 -25.86 25.69 5.17
CA HIS A 16 -24.55 25.15 4.72
C HIS A 16 -24.41 23.63 4.92
N ARG A 17 -25.52 22.87 4.80
CA ARG A 17 -25.51 21.42 5.07
C ARG A 17 -24.66 20.64 4.07
N GLY A 18 -24.65 21.06 2.80
CA GLY A 18 -23.81 20.44 1.78
C GLY A 18 -22.31 20.62 2.07
N ASP A 19 -21.89 21.81 2.51
CA ASP A 19 -20.47 22.10 2.80
C ASP A 19 -20.00 21.31 4.04
N VAL A 20 -20.78 21.32 5.12
CA VAL A 20 -20.49 20.51 6.33
C VAL A 20 -20.43 19.01 5.98
N LEU A 21 -21.38 18.49 5.19
CA LEU A 21 -21.35 17.10 4.75
C LEU A 21 -20.12 16.79 3.89
N ALA A 22 -19.69 17.72 3.03
CA ALA A 22 -18.48 17.56 2.24
C ALA A 22 -17.21 17.55 3.12
N GLU A 23 -17.16 18.35 4.18
CA GLU A 23 -16.05 18.36 5.16
C GLU A 23 -16.00 17.09 6.01
N ASP A 24 -17.14 16.64 6.54
CA ASP A 24 -17.27 15.37 7.27
C ASP A 24 -16.85 14.19 6.38
N THR A 25 -17.28 14.21 5.11
CA THR A 25 -16.90 13.23 4.10
C THR A 25 -15.40 13.23 3.83
N ALA A 26 -14.77 14.40 3.67
CA ALA A 26 -13.32 14.51 3.46
C ALA A 26 -12.54 13.94 4.65
N THR A 27 -13.03 14.20 5.87
CA THR A 27 -12.45 13.70 7.12
C THR A 27 -12.61 12.19 7.25
N ALA A 28 -13.77 11.65 6.88
CA ALA A 28 -14.03 10.20 6.87
C ALA A 28 -13.18 9.47 5.82
N ASP A 29 -13.02 10.01 4.60
CA ASP A 29 -12.20 9.40 3.57
C ASP A 29 -10.69 9.48 3.90
N ALA A 30 -10.26 10.54 4.60
CA ALA A 30 -8.90 10.64 5.14
C ALA A 30 -8.62 9.60 6.24
N LYS A 31 -9.59 9.34 7.13
CA LYS A 31 -9.52 8.24 8.11
C LYS A 31 -9.47 6.88 7.42
N HIS A 32 -10.33 6.66 6.42
CA HIS A 32 -10.35 5.42 5.64
C HIS A 32 -9.02 5.20 4.88
N LEU A 33 -8.39 6.24 4.33
CA LEU A 33 -7.04 6.12 3.78
C LEU A 33 -6.01 5.76 4.86
N ASN A 34 -6.11 6.30 6.08
CA ASN A 34 -5.22 5.90 7.18
C ASN A 34 -5.39 4.41 7.53
N GLU A 35 -6.63 3.92 7.59
CA GLU A 35 -6.94 2.52 7.85
C GLU A 35 -6.45 1.59 6.73
N ALA A 36 -6.57 2.01 5.46
CA ALA A 36 -6.04 1.28 4.31
C ALA A 36 -4.50 1.29 4.25
N LEU A 37 -3.84 2.37 4.70
CA LEU A 37 -2.38 2.43 4.83
C LEU A 37 -1.89 1.63 6.04
N GLY A 38 -2.69 1.52 7.10
CA GLY A 38 -2.52 0.58 8.22
C GLY A 38 -1.12 0.55 8.83
N ASP A 39 -0.65 -0.64 9.19
CA ASP A 39 0.71 -0.89 9.68
C ASP A 39 1.64 -1.24 8.52
N ARG A 40 2.89 -0.79 8.58
CA ARG A 40 3.90 -1.11 7.55
C ARG A 40 4.83 -2.25 7.99
N SER A 41 4.67 -3.43 7.39
CA SER A 41 5.53 -4.60 7.65
C SER A 41 6.66 -4.81 6.63
N ARG A 42 6.75 -3.97 5.58
CA ARG A 42 7.71 -4.11 4.48
C ARG A 42 8.38 -2.77 4.13
N PRO A 43 9.66 -2.77 3.73
CA PRO A 43 10.31 -1.56 3.23
C PRO A 43 9.76 -1.07 1.89
N ARG A 44 9.45 0.22 1.82
CA ARG A 44 8.99 0.93 0.62
C ARG A 44 9.35 2.41 0.68
N ASP A 45 9.70 3.00 -0.46
CA ASP A 45 9.83 4.45 -0.57
C ASP A 45 8.45 5.14 -0.65
N ALA A 46 8.39 6.42 -0.27
CA ALA A 46 7.13 7.16 -0.25
C ALA A 46 6.52 7.38 -1.64
N ALA A 47 7.33 7.42 -2.70
CA ALA A 47 6.84 7.61 -4.07
C ALA A 47 6.10 6.36 -4.56
N SER A 48 6.65 5.18 -4.31
CA SER A 48 6.00 3.90 -4.62
C SER A 48 4.70 3.72 -3.85
N ILE A 49 4.67 3.99 -2.54
CA ILE A 49 3.43 3.94 -1.73
C ILE A 49 2.38 4.89 -2.31
N ALA A 50 2.75 6.15 -2.59
CA ALA A 50 1.84 7.13 -3.16
C ALA A 50 1.34 6.74 -4.56
N ALA A 51 2.16 6.08 -5.37
CA ALA A 51 1.81 5.63 -6.72
C ALA A 51 0.89 4.40 -6.73
N THR A 52 1.05 3.46 -5.77
CA THR A 52 0.34 2.18 -5.80
C THR A 52 -0.83 2.07 -4.81
N GLU A 53 -0.82 2.84 -3.72
CA GLU A 53 -1.77 2.68 -2.61
C GLU A 53 -2.76 3.85 -2.47
N ILE A 54 -2.54 4.96 -3.18
CA ILE A 54 -3.41 6.14 -3.14
C ILE A 54 -4.13 6.30 -4.49
N PRO A 55 -5.38 5.81 -4.63
CA PRO A 55 -6.12 5.93 -5.88
C PRO A 55 -6.47 7.40 -6.15
N VAL A 56 -5.98 7.93 -7.28
CA VAL A 56 -6.17 9.33 -7.71
C VAL A 56 -7.53 9.55 -8.40
N GLU A 57 -8.18 8.47 -8.82
CA GLU A 57 -9.48 8.50 -9.49
C GLU A 57 -10.59 9.00 -8.55
N ALA A 58 -11.50 9.80 -9.09
CA ALA A 58 -12.70 10.21 -8.37
C ALA A 58 -13.61 8.99 -8.15
N ARG A 59 -13.89 8.67 -6.89
CA ARG A 59 -14.76 7.54 -6.53
C ARG A 59 -16.12 8.05 -6.06
N PRO A 60 -17.23 7.38 -6.43
CA PRO A 60 -18.51 7.58 -5.77
C PRO A 60 -18.38 7.28 -4.27
N LEU A 61 -19.18 7.94 -3.45
CA LEU A 61 -19.34 7.51 -2.06
C LEU A 61 -20.03 6.13 -1.99
N ALA A 62 -19.68 5.36 -0.96
CA ALA A 62 -20.18 3.99 -0.77
C ALA A 62 -21.64 3.91 -0.29
N GLU A 63 -22.20 5.05 0.13
CA GLU A 63 -23.60 5.24 0.55
C GLU A 63 -24.41 5.90 -0.59
N PRO A 64 -25.74 5.74 -0.65
CA PRO A 64 -26.56 5.90 -1.87
C PRO A 64 -26.89 7.36 -2.27
N GLU A 65 -25.95 8.28 -2.05
CA GLU A 65 -26.06 9.68 -2.48
C GLU A 65 -25.64 9.82 -3.94
N GLU A 66 -26.61 9.64 -4.86
CA GLU A 66 -26.44 9.75 -6.30
C GLU A 66 -25.66 11.04 -6.69
N GLY A 67 -24.40 10.87 -7.12
CA GLY A 67 -23.55 11.94 -7.62
C GLY A 67 -22.55 12.55 -6.63
N SER A 68 -22.55 12.14 -5.36
CA SER A 68 -21.49 12.53 -4.41
C SER A 68 -20.16 11.88 -4.78
N THR A 69 -19.09 12.66 -4.85
CA THR A 69 -17.76 12.19 -5.29
C THR A 69 -16.63 12.66 -4.38
N VAL A 70 -15.65 11.79 -4.17
CA VAL A 70 -14.38 12.12 -3.50
C VAL A 70 -13.23 11.82 -4.45
N ARG A 71 -12.35 12.80 -4.63
CA ARG A 71 -11.15 12.69 -5.45
C ARG A 71 -9.93 12.98 -4.58
N ARG A 72 -8.96 12.06 -4.60
CA ARG A 72 -7.70 12.19 -3.87
C ARG A 72 -6.62 12.69 -4.83
N GLU A 73 -5.78 13.61 -4.38
CA GLU A 73 -4.62 14.08 -5.12
C GLU A 73 -3.38 13.97 -4.23
N VAL A 74 -2.32 13.35 -4.72
CA VAL A 74 -1.02 13.34 -4.02
C VAL A 74 -0.34 14.69 -4.26
N LEU A 75 -0.03 15.41 -3.17
CA LEU A 75 0.58 16.74 -3.20
C LEU A 75 2.09 16.70 -3.09
N ALA A 76 2.61 15.85 -2.21
CA ALA A 76 4.03 15.69 -1.93
C ALA A 76 4.30 14.30 -1.34
N TRP A 77 5.51 13.80 -1.53
CA TRP A 77 5.99 12.55 -0.95
C TRP A 77 7.47 12.68 -0.64
N SER A 78 7.92 12.12 0.48
CA SER A 78 9.35 12.16 0.86
C SER A 78 9.73 11.00 1.78
N GLY A 79 11.02 10.65 1.76
CA GLY A 79 11.57 9.59 2.61
C GLY A 79 11.16 8.18 2.19
N ARG A 80 11.37 7.24 3.11
CA ARG A 80 11.07 5.82 2.94
C ARG A 80 10.76 5.17 4.28
N VAL A 81 9.99 4.09 4.22
CA VAL A 81 9.78 3.16 5.31
C VAL A 81 10.95 2.19 5.32
N PHE A 82 11.96 2.41 6.16
CA PHE A 82 13.10 1.49 6.33
C PHE A 82 13.76 1.72 7.70
N GLY A 83 13.88 0.68 8.53
CA GLY A 83 14.38 0.82 9.89
C GLY A 83 13.60 1.89 10.67
N ASP A 84 14.32 2.89 11.19
CA ASP A 84 13.76 4.01 11.95
C ASP A 84 13.34 5.21 11.07
N GLU A 85 13.51 5.12 9.74
CA GLU A 85 13.18 6.19 8.80
C GLU A 85 11.66 6.42 8.67
N LEU A 86 11.31 7.65 8.32
CA LEU A 86 9.95 8.11 8.11
C LEU A 86 9.69 8.35 6.62
N ALA A 87 8.60 7.77 6.11
CA ALA A 87 7.98 8.22 4.87
C ALA A 87 6.85 9.22 5.20
N THR A 88 6.77 10.31 4.42
CA THR A 88 5.67 11.28 4.50
C THR A 88 4.94 11.34 3.17
N ILE A 89 3.61 11.36 3.18
CA ILE A 89 2.80 11.58 1.98
C ILE A 89 1.70 12.60 2.30
N ASP A 90 1.64 13.67 1.52
CA ASP A 90 0.63 14.72 1.64
C ASP A 90 -0.46 14.48 0.60
N VAL A 91 -1.72 14.46 1.03
CA VAL A 91 -2.88 14.12 0.19
C VAL A 91 -3.95 15.19 0.34
N ARG A 92 -4.47 15.69 -0.78
CA ARG A 92 -5.63 16.58 -0.86
C ARG A 92 -6.88 15.76 -1.21
N PHE A 93 -7.92 15.94 -0.42
CA PHE A 93 -9.25 15.36 -0.62
C PHE A 93 -10.16 16.46 -1.12
N VAL A 94 -10.64 16.32 -2.36
CA VAL A 94 -11.61 17.24 -2.99
C VAL A 94 -12.95 16.51 -3.03
N VAL A 95 -13.93 17.07 -2.33
CA VAL A 95 -15.27 16.47 -2.18
C VAL A 95 -16.31 17.37 -2.81
N SER A 96 -17.22 16.77 -3.57
CA SER A 96 -18.39 17.44 -4.15
C SER A 96 -19.66 16.69 -3.78
N VAL A 97 -20.62 17.40 -3.18
CA VAL A 97 -21.93 16.90 -2.75
C VAL A 97 -23.01 17.62 -3.56
N PRO A 98 -23.85 16.92 -4.34
CA PRO A 98 -24.95 17.53 -5.08
C PRO A 98 -26.11 17.92 -4.14
N GLN A 99 -26.99 18.80 -4.59
CA GLN A 99 -28.20 19.14 -3.81
C GLN A 99 -29.18 17.95 -3.78
N ARG A 100 -29.71 17.65 -2.60
CA ARG A 100 -30.75 16.64 -2.39
C ARG A 100 -31.99 17.25 -1.74
N SER A 101 -33.07 17.38 -2.50
CA SER A 101 -34.38 17.73 -1.96
C SER A 101 -34.96 16.56 -1.15
N ALA A 102 -35.60 16.85 -0.02
CA ALA A 102 -36.41 15.87 0.71
C ALA A 102 -37.54 15.34 -0.19
N ARG A 103 -37.77 14.02 -0.24
CA ARG A 103 -38.77 13.38 -1.11
C ARG A 103 -39.97 12.82 -0.32
N ALA A 104 -39.80 12.51 0.97
CA ALA A 104 -40.83 11.99 1.86
C ALA A 104 -40.87 12.73 3.23
N PHE A 105 -41.94 12.52 3.98
CA PHE A 105 -42.05 13.01 5.37
C PHE A 105 -41.03 12.28 6.26
N GLY A 106 -40.10 13.04 6.86
CA GLY A 106 -38.99 12.51 7.62
C GLY A 106 -37.64 12.53 6.89
N ASP A 107 -37.63 12.75 5.56
CA ASP A 107 -36.37 12.94 4.83
C ASP A 107 -35.71 14.28 5.20
N THR A 108 -34.42 14.23 5.54
CA THR A 108 -33.58 15.43 5.59
C THR A 108 -32.92 15.68 4.24
N GLY A 109 -33.34 16.73 3.55
CA GLY A 109 -32.62 17.26 2.39
C GLY A 109 -31.39 18.07 2.78
N HIS A 110 -30.51 18.32 1.81
CA HIS A 110 -29.37 19.23 1.92
C HIS A 110 -29.15 20.04 0.64
N THR A 111 -28.48 21.17 0.81
CA THR A 111 -27.91 21.99 -0.26
C THR A 111 -26.77 21.24 -0.98
N ALA A 112 -26.41 21.69 -2.17
CA ALA A 112 -25.13 21.31 -2.76
C ALA A 112 -23.99 21.94 -1.94
N GLY A 113 -22.82 21.31 -1.91
CA GLY A 113 -21.66 21.86 -1.23
C GLY A 113 -20.36 21.17 -1.64
N SER A 114 -19.24 21.75 -1.22
CA SER A 114 -17.93 21.23 -1.57
C SER A 114 -16.88 21.55 -0.50
N ALA A 115 -15.97 20.63 -0.29
CA ALA A 115 -14.88 20.79 0.67
C ALA A 115 -13.55 20.41 0.04
N THR A 116 -12.48 21.00 0.56
CA THR A 116 -11.11 20.60 0.27
C THR A 116 -10.32 20.56 1.56
N ARG A 117 -9.86 19.37 1.94
CA ARG A 117 -9.07 19.11 3.15
C ARG A 117 -7.77 18.44 2.76
N CYS A 118 -6.69 18.73 3.48
CA CYS A 118 -5.37 18.16 3.18
C CYS A 118 -4.78 17.51 4.42
N TYR A 119 -4.16 16.35 4.25
CA TYR A 119 -3.60 15.57 5.34
C TYR A 119 -2.19 15.09 5.01
N ARG A 120 -1.30 15.15 6.01
CA ARG A 120 0.01 14.49 5.97
C ARG A 120 -0.10 13.13 6.65
N TYR A 121 0.21 12.08 5.92
CA TYR A 121 0.41 10.72 6.42
C TYR A 121 1.87 10.50 6.77
N GLU A 122 2.12 9.89 7.93
CA GLU A 122 3.44 9.56 8.46
C GLU A 122 3.53 8.05 8.67
N LEU A 123 4.36 7.39 7.86
CA LEU A 123 4.50 5.94 7.78
C LEU A 123 5.89 5.50 8.25
N ARG A 124 5.96 4.52 9.17
CA ARG A 124 7.20 3.93 9.70
C ARG A 124 7.09 2.42 9.80
N LEU A 125 8.22 1.72 9.76
CA LEU A 125 8.25 0.25 9.80
C LEU A 125 7.81 -0.25 11.19
N TYR A 126 6.96 -1.27 11.23
CA TYR A 126 6.37 -1.85 12.45
C TYR A 126 5.68 -0.81 13.36
N ARG A 127 5.06 0.20 12.76
CA ARG A 127 4.21 1.19 13.41
C ARG A 127 2.96 1.41 12.56
N SER A 128 1.85 1.71 13.23
CA SER A 128 0.64 2.17 12.57
C SER A 128 0.86 3.52 11.91
N THR A 129 0.31 3.67 10.71
CA THR A 129 0.28 4.96 10.00
C THR A 129 -0.50 5.96 10.86
N SER A 130 0.08 7.15 11.00
CA SER A 130 -0.56 8.28 11.65
C SER A 130 -0.78 9.39 10.62
N TYR A 131 -1.75 10.26 10.87
CA TYR A 131 -2.05 11.37 9.98
C TYR A 131 -2.50 12.61 10.75
N ARG A 132 -2.31 13.78 10.15
CA ARG A 132 -2.77 15.08 10.66
C ARG A 132 -3.24 15.97 9.53
N GLU A 133 -4.21 16.83 9.79
CA GLU A 133 -4.59 17.89 8.85
C GLU A 133 -3.42 18.87 8.67
N ILE A 134 -3.29 19.40 7.45
CA ILE A 134 -2.32 20.42 7.04
C ILE A 134 -3.03 21.44 6.15
N ASP A 135 -2.47 22.65 6.08
CA ASP A 135 -2.96 23.65 5.11
C ASP A 135 -2.85 23.12 3.68
N CYS A 136 -3.91 23.30 2.89
CA CYS A 136 -3.90 22.89 1.50
C CYS A 136 -3.02 23.84 0.65
N PRO A 137 -1.94 23.34 0.02
CA PRO A 137 -1.12 24.18 -0.85
C PRO A 137 -1.93 24.66 -2.06
N SER A 138 -1.79 25.94 -2.39
CA SER A 138 -2.42 26.55 -3.56
C SER A 138 -1.82 26.01 -4.86
N GLY A 139 -2.66 25.65 -5.82
CA GLY A 139 -2.25 25.23 -7.15
C GLY A 139 -2.65 23.79 -7.50
N ALA A 140 -2.41 23.41 -8.76
CA ALA A 140 -2.62 22.05 -9.23
C ALA A 140 -1.69 21.07 -8.48
N ALA A 141 -2.17 19.86 -8.22
CA ALA A 141 -1.31 18.80 -7.71
C ALA A 141 -0.24 18.45 -8.77
N PRO A 142 0.97 18.05 -8.35
CA PRO A 142 1.95 17.48 -9.27
C PRO A 142 1.39 16.20 -9.93
N PRO A 143 1.95 15.77 -11.07
CA PRO A 143 1.65 14.45 -11.60
C PRO A 143 2.01 13.38 -10.55
N PRO A 144 1.22 12.29 -10.43
CA PRO A 144 1.53 11.22 -9.49
C PRO A 144 2.94 10.64 -9.71
N PRO A 145 3.62 10.18 -8.65
CA PRO A 145 4.89 9.49 -8.80
C PRO A 145 4.74 8.21 -9.63
N SER A 146 5.82 7.80 -10.29
CA SER A 146 5.93 6.46 -10.87
C SER A 146 6.37 5.48 -9.78
N ALA A 147 5.69 4.34 -9.65
CA ALA A 147 6.11 3.29 -8.73
C ALA A 147 7.46 2.69 -9.15
N ALA A 148 8.36 2.47 -8.19
CA ALA A 148 9.55 1.66 -8.44
C ALA A 148 9.12 0.20 -8.72
N PRO A 149 9.77 -0.52 -9.66
CA PRO A 149 9.48 -1.93 -9.86
C PRO A 149 9.69 -2.72 -8.56
N VAL A 150 8.69 -3.49 -8.15
CA VAL A 150 8.80 -4.36 -6.97
C VAL A 150 9.96 -5.35 -7.18
N PRO A 151 10.99 -5.38 -6.31
CA PRO A 151 12.11 -6.28 -6.49
C PRO A 151 11.64 -7.73 -6.36
N LYS A 152 11.80 -8.53 -7.41
CA LYS A 152 11.43 -9.95 -7.44
C LYS A 152 12.61 -10.83 -7.80
N VAL A 153 12.48 -12.13 -7.52
CA VAL A 153 13.34 -13.14 -8.12
C VAL A 153 13.07 -13.15 -9.64
N PRO A 154 14.11 -13.30 -10.50
CA PRO A 154 13.91 -13.40 -11.95
C PRO A 154 12.92 -14.52 -12.33
N ASP A 155 12.10 -14.30 -13.36
CA ASP A 155 11.07 -15.25 -13.79
C ASP A 155 11.67 -16.61 -14.26
N ASP A 156 12.91 -16.60 -14.73
CA ASP A 156 13.71 -17.79 -15.06
C ASP A 156 14.53 -18.33 -13.87
N GLY A 157 14.40 -17.76 -12.68
CA GLY A 157 15.18 -18.09 -11.48
C GLY A 157 15.11 -19.56 -11.09
N ARG A 158 13.93 -20.20 -11.23
CA ARG A 158 13.80 -21.65 -11.00
C ARG A 158 14.69 -22.47 -11.94
N ALA A 159 14.79 -22.07 -13.21
CA ALA A 159 15.64 -22.72 -14.20
C ALA A 159 17.13 -22.46 -13.91
N ARG A 160 17.51 -21.22 -13.56
CA ARG A 160 18.88 -20.87 -13.14
C ARG A 160 19.34 -21.68 -11.94
N LEU A 161 18.55 -21.71 -10.87
CA LEU A 161 18.88 -22.41 -9.64
C LEU A 161 18.94 -23.94 -9.87
N THR A 162 18.06 -24.48 -10.72
CA THR A 162 18.13 -25.88 -11.17
C THR A 162 19.43 -26.17 -11.93
N ALA A 163 19.86 -25.26 -12.81
CA ALA A 163 21.11 -25.42 -13.57
C ALA A 163 22.34 -25.39 -12.66
N VAL A 164 22.39 -24.46 -11.70
CA VAL A 164 23.44 -24.40 -10.67
C VAL A 164 23.46 -25.68 -9.84
N LEU A 165 22.31 -26.12 -9.33
CA LEU A 165 22.22 -27.32 -8.53
C LEU A 165 22.65 -28.57 -9.30
N ARG A 166 22.51 -28.65 -10.63
CA ARG A 166 23.00 -29.80 -11.41
C ARG A 166 24.53 -29.94 -11.40
N THR A 167 25.28 -28.84 -11.41
CA THR A 167 26.74 -28.85 -11.56
C THR A 167 27.50 -28.58 -10.27
N ALA A 168 26.87 -27.98 -9.26
CA ALA A 168 27.52 -27.65 -7.99
C ALA A 168 27.96 -28.88 -7.18
N THR A 169 29.04 -28.71 -6.44
CA THR A 169 29.48 -29.56 -5.31
C THR A 169 29.17 -28.84 -3.99
N PRO A 170 29.27 -29.50 -2.81
CA PRO A 170 29.10 -28.84 -1.52
C PRO A 170 29.98 -27.58 -1.34
N GLU A 171 31.21 -27.63 -1.87
CA GLU A 171 32.20 -26.56 -1.74
C GLU A 171 31.92 -25.38 -2.67
N THR A 172 31.34 -25.63 -3.86
CA THR A 172 31.10 -24.60 -4.87
C THR A 172 29.68 -24.00 -4.81
N LEU A 173 28.74 -24.66 -4.13
CA LEU A 173 27.30 -24.30 -4.12
C LEU A 173 27.07 -22.82 -3.80
N ALA A 174 27.60 -22.34 -2.68
CA ALA A 174 27.36 -20.97 -2.21
C ALA A 174 27.90 -19.90 -3.17
N GLY A 175 29.00 -20.18 -3.87
CA GLY A 175 29.57 -19.28 -4.88
C GLY A 175 28.76 -19.32 -6.18
N ALA A 176 28.42 -20.51 -6.66
CA ALA A 176 27.68 -20.71 -7.90
C ALA A 176 26.25 -20.14 -7.84
N VAL A 177 25.55 -20.25 -6.70
CA VAL A 177 24.22 -19.64 -6.53
C VAL A 177 24.32 -18.11 -6.53
N ARG A 178 25.27 -17.51 -5.79
CA ARG A 178 25.47 -16.05 -5.81
C ARG A 178 25.83 -15.52 -7.20
N ALA A 179 26.63 -16.26 -7.98
CA ALA A 179 26.95 -15.90 -9.36
C ALA A 179 25.73 -15.92 -10.29
N ALA A 180 24.75 -16.80 -10.06
CA ALA A 180 23.51 -16.87 -10.83
C ALA A 180 22.47 -15.80 -10.44
N PHE A 181 22.59 -15.25 -9.23
CA PHE A 181 21.72 -14.22 -8.65
C PHE A 181 22.53 -13.05 -8.08
N PRO A 182 23.18 -12.23 -8.94
CA PRO A 182 24.06 -11.15 -8.51
C PRO A 182 23.32 -9.88 -8.03
N GLN A 183 21.99 -9.87 -8.00
CA GLN A 183 21.20 -8.71 -7.62
C GLN A 183 21.28 -8.45 -6.12
N GLU A 184 21.61 -7.22 -5.72
CA GLU A 184 21.84 -6.84 -4.30
C GLU A 184 20.61 -7.02 -3.39
N TRP A 185 19.40 -6.99 -3.96
CA TRP A 185 18.14 -7.22 -3.23
C TRP A 185 17.79 -8.70 -3.05
N ILE A 186 18.54 -9.62 -3.68
CA ILE A 186 18.32 -11.07 -3.54
C ILE A 186 19.20 -11.61 -2.41
N THR A 187 18.55 -12.25 -1.44
CA THR A 187 19.22 -13.04 -0.41
C THR A 187 19.46 -14.45 -0.93
N VAL A 188 20.69 -14.95 -0.72
CA VAL A 188 21.11 -16.32 -1.03
C VAL A 188 21.56 -17.01 0.24
N ASP A 189 20.87 -18.09 0.60
CA ASP A 189 21.26 -19.02 1.67
C ASP A 189 21.42 -20.43 1.09
N THR A 190 22.45 -21.15 1.54
CA THR A 190 22.81 -22.47 0.97
C THR A 190 23.42 -23.36 2.03
N THR A 191 23.03 -24.63 2.05
CA THR A 191 23.59 -25.63 2.98
C THR A 191 23.66 -27.01 2.34
N THR A 192 24.40 -27.91 2.98
CA THR A 192 24.40 -29.35 2.66
C THR A 192 23.77 -30.08 3.83
N HIS A 193 22.74 -30.90 3.58
CA HIS A 193 21.98 -31.60 4.61
C HIS A 193 21.72 -33.04 4.15
N GLU A 194 22.12 -34.03 4.95
CA GLU A 194 21.98 -35.46 4.61
C GLU A 194 22.53 -35.85 3.21
N GLY A 195 23.58 -35.16 2.76
CA GLY A 195 24.17 -35.33 1.42
C GLY A 195 23.40 -34.65 0.28
N ALA A 196 22.25 -34.03 0.56
CA ALA A 196 21.54 -33.18 -0.37
C ALA A 196 22.14 -31.76 -0.41
N LEU A 197 22.16 -31.13 -1.59
CA LEU A 197 22.47 -29.70 -1.73
C LEU A 197 21.18 -28.89 -1.64
N VAL A 198 21.12 -27.93 -0.72
CA VAL A 198 19.92 -27.12 -0.45
C VAL A 198 20.26 -25.67 -0.74
N ALA A 199 19.44 -24.98 -1.54
CA ALA A 199 19.60 -23.57 -1.83
C ALA A 199 18.26 -22.83 -1.74
N ALA A 200 18.26 -21.74 -0.97
CA ALA A 200 17.19 -20.78 -0.84
C ALA A 200 17.62 -19.45 -1.50
N VAL A 201 16.82 -18.95 -2.42
CA VAL A 201 17.07 -17.69 -3.14
C VAL A 201 15.78 -16.89 -3.15
N GLY A 202 15.80 -15.68 -2.62
CA GLY A 202 14.56 -14.91 -2.49
C GLY A 202 14.76 -13.42 -2.24
N VAL A 203 13.65 -12.69 -2.25
CA VAL A 203 13.57 -11.29 -1.84
C VAL A 203 12.78 -11.25 -0.53
N PRO A 204 13.42 -11.19 0.65
CA PRO A 204 12.73 -11.31 1.94
C PRO A 204 11.65 -10.27 2.16
N ALA A 205 11.88 -9.03 1.69
CA ALA A 205 10.89 -7.95 1.77
C ALA A 205 9.58 -8.27 1.03
N GLU A 206 9.63 -9.12 -0.01
CA GLU A 206 8.45 -9.44 -0.83
C GLU A 206 7.76 -10.75 -0.48
N ARG A 207 8.39 -11.61 0.35
CA ARG A 207 8.02 -13.02 0.53
C ARG A 207 8.09 -13.83 -0.77
N ASP A 208 8.99 -13.43 -1.67
CA ASP A 208 9.33 -14.19 -2.87
C ASP A 208 10.52 -15.10 -2.57
N CYS A 209 10.37 -16.41 -2.78
CA CYS A 209 11.36 -17.41 -2.37
C CYS A 209 11.35 -18.67 -3.25
N LEU A 210 12.52 -19.00 -3.79
CA LEU A 210 12.83 -20.26 -4.43
C LEU A 210 13.68 -21.12 -3.51
N LEU A 211 13.10 -22.20 -2.99
CA LEU A 211 13.80 -23.24 -2.25
C LEU A 211 13.90 -24.49 -3.12
N LEU A 212 15.11 -24.92 -3.46
CA LEU A 212 15.36 -26.14 -4.24
C LEU A 212 16.39 -27.03 -3.52
N VAL A 213 16.14 -28.33 -3.61
CA VAL A 213 16.98 -29.38 -3.02
C VAL A 213 17.43 -30.32 -4.14
N ARG A 214 18.74 -30.57 -4.29
CA ARG A 214 19.27 -31.72 -5.04
C ARG A 214 19.54 -32.86 -4.07
N THR A 215 18.76 -33.93 -4.13
CA THR A 215 18.95 -35.13 -3.29
C THR A 215 20.25 -35.87 -3.64
N PRO A 216 20.75 -36.78 -2.78
CA PRO A 216 21.90 -37.63 -3.08
C PRO A 216 21.74 -38.46 -4.36
N ALA A 217 20.50 -38.79 -4.75
CA ALA A 217 20.17 -39.48 -5.99
C ALA A 217 20.19 -38.56 -7.25
N GLY A 218 20.59 -37.29 -7.10
CA GLY A 218 20.67 -36.32 -8.19
C GLY A 218 19.33 -35.70 -8.63
N ARG A 219 18.20 -36.10 -8.01
CA ARG A 219 16.89 -35.51 -8.28
C ARG A 219 16.83 -34.10 -7.69
N ILE A 220 16.31 -33.13 -8.44
CA ILE A 220 16.05 -31.77 -7.95
C ILE A 220 14.55 -31.63 -7.68
N GLU A 221 14.22 -31.18 -6.47
CA GLU A 221 12.85 -31.04 -5.98
C GLU A 221 12.62 -29.70 -5.26
N THR A 222 11.36 -29.32 -5.13
CA THR A 222 10.90 -28.13 -4.40
C THR A 222 10.15 -28.63 -3.17
N PRO A 223 10.74 -28.56 -1.96
CA PRO A 223 10.00 -28.88 -0.75
C PRO A 223 8.85 -27.88 -0.56
N GLY A 224 7.72 -28.37 -0.05
CA GLY A 224 6.63 -27.51 0.39
C GLY A 224 6.97 -26.87 1.74
N TYR A 225 6.56 -25.63 1.93
CA TYR A 225 6.70 -24.86 3.17
C TYR A 225 5.55 -23.84 3.23
N ASP A 226 5.16 -23.38 4.41
CA ASP A 226 4.14 -22.35 4.52
C ASP A 226 4.70 -20.97 4.14
N ARG A 227 3.90 -20.17 3.42
CA ARG A 227 4.25 -18.79 3.07
C ARG A 227 4.22 -17.86 4.27
N GLU A 228 3.53 -18.24 5.35
CA GLU A 228 3.58 -17.53 6.63
C GLU A 228 5.00 -17.52 7.20
N TRP A 229 5.80 -18.60 7.03
CA TRP A 229 7.20 -18.65 7.52
C TRP A 229 8.18 -17.73 6.77
N LEU A 230 7.72 -17.06 5.71
CA LEU A 230 8.47 -16.02 5.00
C LEU A 230 8.28 -14.61 5.63
N GLU A 231 7.51 -14.47 6.71
CA GLU A 231 7.28 -13.20 7.39
C GLU A 231 8.61 -12.56 7.91
N PRO A 232 8.82 -11.24 7.74
CA PRO A 232 9.97 -10.54 8.32
C PRO A 232 9.99 -10.62 9.84
N GLY A 233 10.98 -11.34 10.39
CA GLY A 233 11.12 -11.59 11.83
C GLY A 233 11.15 -13.07 12.20
N GLU A 234 10.69 -13.96 11.32
CA GLU A 234 10.78 -15.41 11.50
C GLU A 234 12.02 -16.00 10.77
N THR A 235 11.79 -16.91 9.81
CA THR A 235 12.85 -17.63 9.08
C THR A 235 13.23 -16.89 7.80
N GLY A 236 12.24 -16.33 7.09
CA GLY A 236 12.43 -15.73 5.75
C GLY A 236 12.85 -16.77 4.71
N CYS A 237 13.31 -16.32 3.53
CA CYS A 237 13.80 -17.25 2.51
C CYS A 237 15.18 -17.82 2.87
N ARG A 238 15.18 -18.91 3.66
CA ARG A 238 16.38 -19.61 4.12
C ARG A 238 16.22 -21.12 4.00
N THR A 239 17.35 -21.82 3.97
CA THR A 239 17.41 -23.29 3.95
C THR A 239 16.86 -23.94 5.21
N GLY A 240 16.74 -23.17 6.31
CA GLY A 240 16.02 -23.54 7.54
C GLY A 240 14.62 -24.11 7.30
N LEU A 241 13.89 -23.56 6.32
CA LEU A 241 12.56 -24.04 5.90
C LEU A 241 12.52 -25.51 5.46
N TYR A 242 13.68 -26.10 5.12
CA TYR A 242 13.82 -27.52 4.78
C TYR A 242 14.54 -28.32 5.88
N VAL A 243 15.65 -27.80 6.42
CA VAL A 243 16.50 -28.56 7.36
C VAL A 243 15.97 -28.58 8.80
N ALA A 244 15.13 -27.61 9.16
CA ALA A 244 14.50 -27.47 10.47
C ALA A 244 13.20 -26.65 10.36
N PRO A 245 12.17 -27.15 9.64
CA PRO A 245 10.92 -26.43 9.46
C PRO A 245 10.24 -26.14 10.82
N PRO A 246 9.60 -24.96 10.99
CA PRO A 246 8.72 -24.69 12.12
C PRO A 246 7.63 -25.77 12.28
N ARG A 247 7.12 -25.93 13.51
CA ARG A 247 6.09 -26.90 13.89
C ARG A 247 4.91 -26.21 14.55
#